data_AF-A0A1B6KAF9-F1
#
_entry.id   AF-A0A1B6KAF9-F1
#
_cell.length_a   1.000
_cell.length_b   1.000
_cell.length_c   1.000
_cell.angle_alpha   90.00
_cell.angle_beta   90.00
_cell.angle_gamma   90.00
#
_symmetry.space_group_name_H-M   'P 1'
#
loop_
_entity.id
_entity.type
_entity.pdbx_description
1 polymer ?
#
loop_
_entity_poly.entity_id
_entity_poly.type
_entity_poly.pdbx_seq_one_letter_code
_entity_poly.pdbx_strand_id
1 'polypeptide(L)'
;MKIICTVEVFNRILPSLNIPSKKSVRSSLTIGKSKDKDLFIIHQTNQNGSGKKYKVKNNIANVFVKFINEGKATIRFKEPEHDLAIKCDPIQLKGFLRTLKLGLDGSQSHQFSMIPNTNNIQSKSLKPVKTKLKVTSKEEYPVLEGFPRTLEHLLINSANLRTLDSRILRLRNLCSLNLENNELMTLPEQLGSSLPKLTEIYLGYNSLGLHRDWRWIVNANLQNQLRLLDLRSNKISVLPDKLVKLLHLVTLNVENNRLQRLPNGIGFMR
;
A
#
# COMPACT_ATOMS: atom_id res chain seq x y z
N MET A 1 -1.46 -19.98 6.16
CA MET A 1 -1.50 -18.65 5.52
C MET A 1 -0.24 -17.87 5.89
N LYS A 2 0.37 -17.14 4.95
CA LYS A 2 1.57 -16.32 5.18
C LYS A 2 1.34 -14.89 4.70
N ILE A 3 1.75 -13.91 5.48
CA ILE A 3 1.75 -12.48 5.12
C ILE A 3 3.13 -11.86 5.29
N ILE A 4 3.45 -10.89 4.45
CA ILE A 4 4.66 -10.05 4.59
C ILE A 4 4.21 -8.73 5.23
N CYS A 5 4.90 -8.34 6.30
CA CYS A 5 4.48 -7.21 7.13
C CYS A 5 5.69 -6.54 7.79
N THR A 6 5.43 -5.42 8.45
CA THR A 6 6.34 -4.87 9.47
C THR A 6 5.79 -5.24 10.83
N VAL A 7 6.66 -5.74 11.70
CA VAL A 7 6.29 -6.17 13.05
C VAL A 7 7.22 -5.51 14.05
N GLU A 8 6.63 -4.80 14.99
CA GLU A 8 7.30 -4.39 16.22
C GLU A 8 6.94 -5.39 17.32
N VAL A 9 7.97 -5.92 17.99
CA VAL A 9 7.78 -6.90 19.08
C VAL A 9 8.01 -6.17 20.39
N PHE A 10 6.94 -5.86 21.09
CA PHE A 10 7.03 -5.31 22.43
C PHE A 10 7.11 -6.46 23.42
N ASN A 11 8.24 -6.60 24.11
CA ASN A 11 8.34 -7.49 25.26
C ASN A 11 7.94 -6.70 26.50
N ARG A 12 6.83 -7.10 27.15
CA ARG A 12 6.25 -6.35 28.28
C ARG A 12 7.10 -6.43 29.55
N ILE A 13 8.11 -7.30 29.60
CA ILE A 13 9.06 -7.43 30.71
C ILE A 13 10.25 -6.46 30.55
N LEU A 14 10.58 -6.03 29.33
CA LEU A 14 11.77 -5.18 29.10
C LEU A 14 11.66 -3.74 29.62
N PRO A 15 10.48 -3.07 29.60
CA PRO A 15 10.34 -1.73 30.16
C PRO A 15 10.67 -1.65 31.65
N SER A 16 10.38 -2.70 32.44
CA SER A 16 10.79 -2.76 33.85
C SER A 16 12.30 -2.95 34.05
N LEU A 17 13.04 -3.24 32.97
CA LEU A 17 14.50 -3.42 32.96
C LEU A 17 15.23 -2.24 32.27
N ASN A 18 14.54 -1.13 31.94
CA ASN A 18 15.08 0.01 31.19
C ASN A 18 15.69 -0.35 29.82
N ILE A 19 15.26 -1.47 29.21
CA ILE A 19 15.73 -1.86 27.89
C ILE A 19 14.76 -1.31 26.83
N PRO A 20 15.22 -0.48 25.87
CA PRO A 20 14.36 0.13 24.87
C PRO A 20 13.71 -0.90 23.93
N SER A 21 12.49 -0.60 23.50
CA SER A 21 11.76 -1.37 22.48
C SER A 21 12.57 -1.46 21.18
N LYS A 22 12.59 -2.64 20.56
CA LYS A 22 13.20 -2.80 19.23
C LYS A 22 12.32 -2.12 18.18
N LYS A 23 12.94 -1.35 17.29
CA LYS A 23 12.26 -0.75 16.12
C LYS A 23 11.52 -1.81 15.30
N SER A 24 10.43 -1.42 14.63
CA SER A 24 9.67 -2.30 13.74
C SER A 24 10.57 -2.95 12.68
N VAL A 25 10.49 -4.27 12.54
CA VAL A 25 11.31 -5.05 11.61
C VAL A 25 10.43 -5.66 10.52
N ARG A 26 10.93 -5.63 9.28
CA ARG A 26 10.33 -6.35 8.16
C ARG A 26 10.31 -7.85 8.44
N SER A 27 9.12 -8.44 8.39
CA SER A 27 8.86 -9.76 8.91
C SER A 27 7.89 -10.56 8.01
N SER A 28 7.94 -11.87 8.13
CA SER A 28 6.90 -12.78 7.65
C SER A 28 6.16 -13.36 8.85
N LEU A 29 4.84 -13.26 8.82
CA LEU A 29 3.97 -13.96 9.77
C LEU A 29 3.25 -15.10 9.07
N THR A 30 3.42 -16.30 9.60
CA THR A 30 2.81 -17.52 9.07
C THR A 30 1.95 -18.18 10.13
N ILE A 31 0.68 -18.43 9.83
CA ILE A 31 -0.16 -19.34 10.62
C ILE A 31 0.03 -20.74 10.06
N GLY A 32 0.50 -21.64 10.90
CA GLY A 32 0.64 -23.06 10.57
C GLY A 32 0.28 -23.97 11.73
N LYS A 33 0.21 -25.25 11.42
CA LYS A 33 -0.22 -26.31 12.33
C LYS A 33 0.93 -27.29 12.54
N SER A 34 1.20 -27.67 13.79
CA SER A 34 2.13 -28.75 14.12
C SER A 34 1.53 -30.11 13.79
N LYS A 35 2.36 -31.16 13.81
CA LYS A 35 1.93 -32.56 13.69
C LYS A 35 0.87 -32.92 14.73
N ASP A 36 1.01 -32.36 15.94
CA ASP A 36 0.09 -32.57 17.07
C ASP A 36 -1.18 -31.72 16.98
N LYS A 37 -1.50 -31.19 15.80
CA LYS A 37 -2.66 -30.32 15.53
C LYS A 37 -2.66 -28.97 16.25
N ASP A 38 -1.62 -28.62 17.01
CA ASP A 38 -1.48 -27.32 17.63
C ASP A 38 -1.21 -26.20 16.60
N LEU A 39 -1.89 -25.07 16.76
CA LEU A 39 -1.75 -23.87 15.92
C LEU A 39 -0.68 -22.93 16.44
N PHE A 40 0.17 -22.45 15.53
CA PHE A 40 1.25 -21.51 15.83
C PHE A 40 1.26 -20.34 14.85
N ILE A 41 1.61 -19.17 15.38
CA ILE A 41 2.08 -18.03 14.58
C ILE A 41 3.60 -18.07 14.58
N ILE A 42 4.19 -18.11 13.40
CA ILE A 42 5.64 -18.07 13.21
C ILE A 42 6.03 -16.68 12.72
N HIS A 43 6.86 -16.00 13.50
CA HIS A 43 7.44 -14.69 13.20
C HIS A 43 8.88 -14.85 12.71
N GLN A 44 9.07 -14.69 11.40
CA GLN A 44 10.37 -14.76 10.75
C GLN A 44 10.86 -13.36 10.38
N THR A 45 12.16 -13.12 10.55
CA THR A 45 12.84 -11.89 10.11
C THR A 45 14.09 -12.27 9.32
N ASN A 46 14.74 -11.31 8.65
CA ASN A 46 16.00 -11.59 7.94
C ASN A 46 17.15 -12.01 8.89
N GLN A 47 17.11 -11.59 10.16
CA GLN A 47 18.10 -11.97 11.17
C GLN A 47 17.75 -13.30 11.87
N ASN A 48 16.49 -13.73 11.78
CA ASN A 48 16.01 -14.95 12.42
C ASN A 48 15.20 -15.78 11.41
N GLY A 49 15.93 -16.55 10.59
CA GLY A 49 15.37 -17.39 9.54
C GLY A 49 14.55 -18.58 10.06
N SER A 50 14.88 -19.13 11.24
CA SER A 50 14.11 -20.22 11.87
C SER A 50 12.74 -19.74 12.35
N GLY A 51 12.64 -18.47 12.74
CA GLY A 51 11.40 -17.80 13.13
C GLY A 51 10.95 -18.14 14.54
N LYS A 52 10.54 -17.12 15.30
CA LYS A 52 10.00 -17.30 16.66
C LYS A 52 8.57 -17.81 16.57
N LYS A 53 8.28 -18.95 17.21
CA LYS A 53 6.96 -19.57 17.26
C LYS A 53 6.18 -19.06 18.48
N TYR A 54 4.93 -18.69 18.26
CA TYR A 54 3.97 -18.32 19.30
C TYR A 54 2.80 -19.29 19.23
N LYS A 55 2.50 -19.98 20.34
CA LYS A 55 1.30 -20.83 20.42
C LYS A 55 0.06 -19.95 20.29
N VAL A 56 -0.94 -20.41 19.55
CA VAL A 56 -2.19 -19.66 19.34
C VAL A 56 -3.21 -20.05 20.39
N LYS A 57 -3.51 -21.36 20.50
CA LYS A 57 -4.53 -21.87 21.42
C LYS A 57 -4.13 -21.62 22.88
N ASN A 58 -5.06 -21.08 23.67
CA ASN A 58 -4.92 -20.73 25.08
C ASN A 58 -3.84 -19.69 25.44
N ASN A 59 -3.17 -19.11 24.44
CA ASN A 59 -2.01 -18.25 24.63
C ASN A 59 -2.17 -16.83 24.06
N ILE A 60 -3.15 -16.59 23.20
CA ILE A 60 -3.52 -15.22 22.82
C ILE A 60 -4.39 -14.63 23.94
N ALA A 61 -3.92 -13.56 24.57
CA ALA A 61 -4.69 -12.86 25.60
C ALA A 61 -5.68 -11.87 24.98
N ASN A 62 -5.27 -11.15 23.92
CA ASN A 62 -6.15 -10.23 23.21
C ASN A 62 -5.66 -9.96 21.78
N VAL A 63 -6.56 -9.53 20.90
CA VAL A 63 -6.26 -9.07 19.54
C VAL A 63 -6.87 -7.67 19.33
N PHE A 64 -6.02 -6.66 19.23
CA PHE A 64 -6.43 -5.27 19.04
C PHE A 64 -6.52 -4.95 17.55
N VAL A 65 -7.73 -4.59 17.08
CA VAL A 65 -8.02 -4.36 15.65
C VAL A 65 -8.64 -3.00 15.35
N LYS A 66 -8.53 -2.04 16.28
CA LYS A 66 -9.13 -0.68 16.15
C LYS A 66 -8.77 -0.01 14.82
N PHE A 67 -7.55 -0.22 14.33
CA PHE A 67 -7.02 0.40 13.11
C PHE A 67 -6.83 -0.61 11.96
N ILE A 68 -7.66 -1.65 11.91
CA ILE A 68 -7.57 -2.72 10.89
C ILE A 68 -7.74 -2.19 9.46
N ASN A 69 -8.54 -1.14 9.26
CA ASN A 69 -8.73 -0.50 7.95
C ASN A 69 -7.48 0.26 7.48
N GLU A 70 -6.60 0.68 8.40
CA GLU A 70 -5.29 1.24 8.10
C GLU A 70 -4.20 0.16 7.97
N GLY A 71 -4.57 -1.11 8.13
CA GLY A 71 -3.64 -2.23 8.04
C GLY A 71 -2.80 -2.41 9.30
N LYS A 72 -3.31 -1.97 10.46
CA LYS A 72 -2.64 -2.11 11.77
C LYS A 72 -3.45 -3.05 12.69
N ALA A 73 -2.75 -3.96 13.37
CA ALA A 73 -3.32 -4.78 14.43
C ALA A 73 -2.25 -5.20 15.44
N THR A 74 -2.64 -5.46 16.69
CA THR A 74 -1.72 -5.99 17.70
C THR A 74 -2.21 -7.31 18.26
N ILE A 75 -1.38 -8.34 18.23
CA ILE A 75 -1.68 -9.63 18.85
C ILE A 75 -0.90 -9.72 20.16
N ARG A 76 -1.61 -9.84 21.27
CA ARG A 76 -1.04 -9.94 22.61
C ARG A 76 -0.99 -11.41 23.04
N PHE A 77 0.21 -11.89 23.35
CA PHE A 77 0.42 -13.24 23.88
C PHE A 77 0.59 -13.22 25.41
N LYS A 78 0.15 -14.31 26.05
CA LYS A 78 0.41 -14.61 27.47
C LYS A 78 1.85 -15.08 27.63
N GLU A 79 2.30 -16.01 26.80
CA GLU A 79 3.65 -16.58 26.85
C GLU A 79 4.28 -16.74 25.46
N PRO A 80 5.50 -16.22 25.21
CA PRO A 80 6.14 -15.18 26.03
C PRO A 80 5.28 -13.91 26.04
N GLU A 81 5.50 -13.04 27.03
CA GLU A 81 4.77 -11.79 27.25
C GLU A 81 5.04 -10.72 26.18
N HIS A 82 4.67 -11.03 24.95
CA HIS A 82 4.94 -10.24 23.77
C HIS A 82 3.65 -9.68 23.18
N ASP A 83 3.71 -8.42 22.74
CA ASP A 83 2.74 -7.83 21.83
C ASP A 83 3.39 -7.72 20.45
N LEU A 84 2.80 -8.37 19.44
CA LEU A 84 3.18 -8.22 18.05
C LEU A 84 2.33 -7.11 17.43
N ALA A 85 2.90 -5.91 17.28
CA ALA A 85 2.27 -4.82 16.55
C ALA A 85 2.58 -4.97 15.06
N ILE A 86 1.55 -5.26 14.27
CA ILE A 86 1.61 -5.66 12.87
C ILE A 86 1.12 -4.50 12.01
N LYS A 87 1.88 -4.17 10.96
CA LYS A 87 1.46 -3.25 9.90
C LYS A 87 1.70 -3.85 8.51
N CYS A 88 0.63 -4.00 7.72
CA CYS A 88 0.68 -4.47 6.33
C CYS A 88 -0.57 -4.03 5.54
N ASP A 89 -0.78 -4.57 4.33
CA ASP A 89 -1.98 -4.30 3.53
C ASP A 89 -3.27 -4.70 4.29
N PRO A 90 -4.30 -3.82 4.38
CA PRO A 90 -5.51 -4.09 5.15
C PRO A 90 -6.26 -5.36 4.72
N ILE A 91 -6.25 -5.71 3.42
CA ILE A 91 -6.94 -6.90 2.91
C ILE A 91 -6.20 -8.15 3.36
N GLN A 92 -4.87 -8.16 3.22
CA GLN A 92 -4.03 -9.25 3.72
C GLN A 92 -4.17 -9.43 5.24
N LEU A 93 -4.19 -8.33 6.00
CA LEU A 93 -4.33 -8.39 7.45
C LEU A 93 -5.71 -8.91 7.88
N LYS A 94 -6.79 -8.45 7.26
CA LYS A 94 -8.15 -8.98 7.50
C LYS A 94 -8.24 -10.47 7.19
N GLY A 95 -7.66 -10.91 6.07
CA GLY A 95 -7.57 -12.32 5.72
C GLY A 95 -6.81 -13.13 6.77
N PHE A 96 -5.64 -12.63 7.20
CA PHE A 96 -4.81 -13.28 8.22
C PHE A 96 -5.53 -13.44 9.55
N LEU A 97 -6.19 -12.38 10.03
CA LEU A 97 -6.94 -12.41 11.28
C LEU A 97 -8.19 -13.30 11.18
N ARG A 98 -8.85 -13.36 10.02
CA ARG A 98 -9.94 -14.31 9.79
C ARG A 98 -9.47 -15.76 9.88
N THR A 99 -8.34 -16.08 9.24
CA THR A 99 -7.72 -17.41 9.34
C THR A 99 -7.29 -17.73 10.77
N LEU A 100 -6.78 -16.74 11.52
CA LEU A 100 -6.43 -16.90 12.93
C LEU A 100 -7.66 -17.21 13.79
N LYS A 101 -8.76 -16.47 13.58
CA LYS A 101 -10.03 -16.67 14.30
C LYS A 101 -10.62 -18.06 14.01
N LEU A 102 -10.67 -18.48 12.74
CA LEU A 102 -11.11 -19.83 12.38
C LEU A 102 -10.26 -20.92 13.05
N GLY A 103 -8.96 -20.67 13.22
CA GLY A 103 -8.07 -21.57 13.95
C GLY A 103 -8.33 -21.63 15.47
N LEU A 104 -8.85 -20.54 16.06
CA LEU A 104 -9.24 -20.50 17.48
C LEU A 104 -10.60 -21.18 17.72
N ASP A 105 -11.55 -21.00 16.80
CA ASP A 105 -12.95 -21.45 16.94
C ASP A 105 -13.16 -22.95 16.66
N GLY A 106 -12.11 -23.71 16.29
CA GLY A 106 -12.16 -25.18 16.16
C GLY A 106 -12.97 -25.74 14.99
N SER A 107 -13.66 -24.90 14.21
CA SER A 107 -14.56 -25.32 13.13
C SER A 107 -13.83 -25.54 11.80
N GLN A 108 -13.69 -26.82 11.43
CA GLN A 108 -13.34 -27.39 10.12
C GLN A 108 -12.15 -26.78 9.35
N SER A 109 -11.01 -27.46 9.48
CA SER A 109 -9.74 -27.14 8.83
C SER A 109 -9.56 -27.85 7.47
N HIS A 110 -9.84 -27.17 6.36
CA HIS A 110 -9.37 -27.57 5.02
C HIS A 110 -8.43 -26.55 4.34
N GLN A 111 -8.02 -25.46 5.02
CA GLN A 111 -7.17 -24.40 4.42
C GLN A 111 -5.81 -24.16 5.10
N PHE A 112 -5.40 -24.99 6.06
CA PHE A 112 -4.11 -24.82 6.72
C PHE A 112 -3.04 -25.69 6.05
N SER A 113 -2.08 -25.06 5.36
CA SER A 113 -0.90 -25.75 4.84
C SER A 113 -0.09 -26.33 6.00
N MET A 114 0.22 -27.63 5.95
CA MET A 114 1.21 -28.25 6.82
C MET A 114 2.58 -27.58 6.60
N ILE A 115 3.28 -27.25 7.69
CA ILE A 115 4.65 -26.73 7.59
C ILE A 115 5.58 -27.94 7.47
N PRO A 116 6.48 -28.02 6.48
CA PRO A 116 7.49 -29.06 6.43
C PRO A 116 8.44 -28.97 7.64
N ASN A 117 8.89 -30.12 8.14
CA ASN A 117 9.85 -30.26 9.25
C ASN A 117 11.02 -29.25 9.14
N THR A 118 11.29 -28.55 10.24
CA THR A 118 12.23 -27.43 10.35
C THR A 118 13.70 -27.84 10.40
N ASN A 119 14.17 -28.69 9.49
CA ASN A 119 15.60 -29.09 9.47
C ASN A 119 16.36 -28.68 8.20
N ASN A 120 15.75 -27.98 7.22
CA ASN A 120 16.52 -27.47 6.07
C ASN A 120 15.81 -26.33 5.32
N ILE A 121 15.46 -25.25 6.02
CA ILE A 121 15.10 -23.99 5.32
C ILE A 121 16.35 -23.13 5.31
N GLN A 122 17.18 -23.30 4.26
CA GLN A 122 18.11 -22.25 3.85
C GLN A 122 17.34 -20.93 3.85
N SER A 123 17.89 -19.93 4.54
CA SER A 123 17.32 -18.59 4.70
C SER A 123 17.08 -17.95 3.34
N LYS A 124 15.94 -18.25 2.71
CA LYS A 124 15.42 -17.43 1.61
C LYS A 124 15.08 -16.09 2.24
N SER A 125 15.96 -15.12 2.04
CA SER A 125 15.77 -13.73 2.45
C SER A 125 14.35 -13.31 2.08
N LEU A 126 13.67 -12.57 2.97
CA LEU A 126 12.34 -12.06 2.68
C LEU A 126 12.46 -11.17 1.43
N LYS A 127 11.98 -11.64 0.27
CA LYS A 127 11.97 -10.85 -0.97
C LYS A 127 11.46 -9.44 -0.66
N PRO A 128 12.14 -8.38 -1.10
CA PRO A 128 11.73 -7.00 -0.82
C PRO A 128 10.30 -6.75 -1.33
N VAL A 129 9.55 -5.90 -0.61
CA VAL A 129 8.16 -5.59 -0.94
C VAL A 129 8.31 -4.61 -2.08
N LYS A 130 7.71 -4.92 -3.22
CA LYS A 130 7.74 -4.05 -4.37
C LYS A 130 6.87 -2.83 -4.06
N THR A 131 7.51 -1.75 -3.60
CA THR A 131 6.89 -0.44 -3.34
C THR A 131 7.05 0.50 -4.52
N LYS A 132 7.98 0.19 -5.43
CA LYS A 132 8.22 0.94 -6.67
C LYS A 132 8.06 0.01 -7.87
N LEU A 133 7.38 0.49 -8.91
CA LEU A 133 7.32 -0.17 -10.21
C LEU A 133 7.59 0.89 -11.28
N LYS A 134 8.48 0.55 -12.20
CA LYS A 134 8.79 1.31 -13.40
C LYS A 134 8.37 0.46 -14.59
N VAL A 135 7.61 1.05 -15.50
CA VAL A 135 7.24 0.51 -16.81
C VAL A 135 7.69 1.56 -17.82
N THR A 136 8.63 1.22 -18.67
CA THR A 136 9.20 2.14 -19.68
C THR A 136 8.80 1.83 -21.11
N SER A 137 8.08 0.74 -21.31
CA SER A 137 7.51 0.38 -22.60
C SER A 137 6.21 -0.41 -22.41
N LYS A 138 5.48 -0.60 -23.50
CA LYS A 138 4.22 -1.36 -23.51
C LYS A 138 4.43 -2.83 -23.14
N GLU A 139 5.59 -3.40 -23.46
CA GLU A 139 5.94 -4.80 -23.24
C GLU A 139 6.18 -5.10 -21.75
N GLU A 140 6.68 -4.13 -20.99
CA GLU A 140 6.92 -4.26 -19.54
C GLU A 140 5.64 -4.10 -18.70
N TYR A 141 4.52 -3.76 -19.35
CA TYR A 141 3.26 -3.51 -18.66
C TYR A 141 2.74 -4.80 -17.99
N PRO A 142 2.39 -4.80 -16.69
CA PRO A 142 2.08 -6.02 -15.94
C PRO A 142 0.67 -6.54 -16.26
N VAL A 143 0.48 -7.12 -17.45
CA VAL A 143 -0.82 -7.62 -17.90
C VAL A 143 -1.27 -8.85 -17.08
N LEU A 144 -0.38 -9.82 -16.86
CA LEU A 144 -0.69 -11.10 -16.20
C LEU A 144 -0.69 -11.00 -14.67
N GLU A 145 0.43 -10.60 -14.06
CA GLU A 145 0.57 -10.54 -12.59
C GLU A 145 -0.20 -9.37 -11.96
N GLY A 146 -0.49 -8.34 -12.77
CA GLY A 146 -1.08 -7.09 -12.30
C GLY A 146 -0.14 -6.26 -11.42
N PHE A 147 -0.69 -5.21 -10.82
CA PHE A 147 0.07 -4.30 -9.98
C PHE A 147 0.16 -4.82 -8.53
N PRO A 148 1.36 -4.86 -7.91
CA PRO A 148 1.48 -5.17 -6.49
C PRO A 148 0.71 -4.15 -5.64
N ARG A 149 -0.18 -4.61 -4.74
CA ARG A 149 -1.00 -3.73 -3.87
C ARG A 149 -0.18 -2.92 -2.86
N THR A 150 1.09 -3.27 -2.70
CA THR A 150 2.06 -2.60 -1.84
C THR A 150 2.76 -1.43 -2.52
N LEU A 151 2.44 -1.13 -3.78
CA LEU A 151 3.05 -0.01 -4.49
C LEU A 151 2.71 1.33 -3.83
N GLU A 152 3.76 2.13 -3.68
CA GLU A 152 3.74 3.52 -3.20
C GLU A 152 4.14 4.47 -4.32
N HIS A 153 5.00 4.03 -5.25
CA HIS A 153 5.41 4.80 -6.43
C HIS A 153 5.22 3.96 -7.70
N LEU A 154 4.48 4.52 -8.66
CA LEU A 154 4.24 3.89 -9.96
C LEU A 154 4.66 4.85 -11.06
N LEU A 155 5.60 4.41 -11.90
CA LEU A 155 6.03 5.12 -13.09
C LEU A 155 5.65 4.27 -14.30
N ILE A 156 4.80 4.81 -15.17
CA ILE A 156 4.46 4.23 -16.47
C ILE A 156 4.73 5.28 -17.53
N ASN A 157 5.85 5.15 -18.22
CA ASN A 157 6.32 6.07 -19.22
C ASN A 157 6.36 5.36 -20.58
N SER A 158 5.94 6.04 -21.66
CA SER A 158 6.01 5.51 -23.03
C SER A 158 5.27 4.17 -23.24
N ALA A 159 4.14 3.97 -22.55
CA ALA A 159 3.31 2.76 -22.69
C ALA A 159 2.09 2.95 -23.61
N ASN A 160 2.01 4.08 -24.32
CA ASN A 160 0.93 4.47 -25.22
C ASN A 160 -0.46 4.37 -24.56
N LEU A 161 -0.55 4.71 -23.28
CA LEU A 161 -1.82 4.67 -22.56
C LEU A 161 -2.74 5.80 -23.02
N ARG A 162 -3.91 5.44 -23.56
CA ARG A 162 -5.00 6.39 -23.88
C ARG A 162 -5.94 6.63 -22.71
N THR A 163 -6.04 5.64 -21.82
CA THR A 163 -6.87 5.68 -20.61
C THR A 163 -6.09 5.10 -19.44
N LEU A 164 -6.46 5.50 -18.22
CA LEU A 164 -5.91 4.91 -17.00
C LEU A 164 -6.46 3.50 -16.80
N ASP A 165 -5.58 2.52 -16.61
CA ASP A 165 -5.98 1.16 -16.23
C ASP A 165 -6.66 1.15 -14.86
N SER A 166 -7.90 0.65 -14.83
CA SER A 166 -8.71 0.56 -13.62
C SER A 166 -8.05 -0.24 -12.48
N ARG A 167 -7.08 -1.11 -12.78
CA ARG A 167 -6.31 -1.86 -11.77
C ARG A 167 -5.44 -0.94 -10.92
N ILE A 168 -4.97 0.18 -11.47
CA ILE A 168 -4.20 1.20 -10.74
C ILE A 168 -5.05 1.82 -9.63
N LEU A 169 -6.36 1.97 -9.83
CA LEU A 169 -7.30 2.49 -8.82
C LEU A 169 -7.41 1.59 -7.58
N ARG A 170 -6.91 0.35 -7.62
CA ARG A 170 -6.91 -0.57 -6.46
C ARG A 170 -5.68 -0.39 -5.56
N LEU A 171 -4.73 0.48 -5.92
CA LEU A 171 -3.47 0.68 -5.21
C LEU A 171 -3.63 1.68 -4.05
N ARG A 172 -4.23 1.23 -2.96
CA ARG A 172 -4.54 2.06 -1.77
C ARG A 172 -3.33 2.71 -1.08
N ASN A 173 -2.13 2.21 -1.37
CA ASN A 173 -0.87 2.74 -0.81
C ASN A 173 -0.14 3.70 -1.74
N LEU A 174 -0.67 3.96 -2.94
CA LEU A 174 0.02 4.79 -3.93
C LEU A 174 0.07 6.25 -3.50
N CYS A 175 1.29 6.77 -3.40
CA CYS A 175 1.60 8.15 -3.04
C CYS A 175 2.04 8.98 -4.26
N SER A 176 2.69 8.34 -5.23
CA SER A 176 3.22 9.00 -6.42
C SER A 176 2.85 8.21 -7.68
N LEU A 177 2.19 8.88 -8.62
CA LEU A 177 1.75 8.33 -9.90
C LEU A 177 2.34 9.15 -11.05
N ASN A 178 3.31 8.58 -11.75
CA ASN A 178 3.89 9.15 -12.96
C ASN A 178 3.37 8.39 -14.18
N LEU A 179 2.71 9.13 -15.07
CA LEU A 179 2.13 8.68 -16.33
C LEU A 179 2.63 9.52 -17.51
N GLU A 180 3.85 10.05 -17.41
CA GLU A 180 4.42 10.92 -18.45
C GLU A 180 4.62 10.19 -19.78
N ASN A 181 4.66 10.95 -20.89
CA ASN A 181 4.79 10.45 -22.27
C ASN A 181 3.83 9.29 -22.59
N ASN A 182 2.54 9.54 -22.39
CA ASN A 182 1.47 8.65 -22.85
C ASN A 182 0.50 9.44 -23.75
N GLU A 183 -0.64 8.85 -24.08
CA GLU A 183 -1.69 9.45 -24.92
C GLU A 183 -2.95 9.76 -24.09
N LEU A 184 -2.80 10.03 -22.78
CA LEU A 184 -3.94 10.21 -21.89
C LEU A 184 -4.72 11.47 -22.26
N MET A 185 -6.03 11.30 -22.43
CA MET A 185 -6.96 12.39 -22.73
C MET A 185 -7.79 12.81 -21.53
N THR A 186 -7.96 11.91 -20.55
CA THR A 186 -8.64 12.17 -19.28
C THR A 186 -8.17 11.16 -18.22
N LEU A 187 -8.54 11.40 -16.96
CA LEU A 187 -8.42 10.46 -15.86
C LEU A 187 -9.80 10.15 -15.28
N PRO A 188 -10.00 8.95 -14.69
CA PRO A 188 -11.29 8.58 -14.12
C PRO A 188 -11.65 9.47 -12.93
N GLU A 189 -12.93 9.85 -12.83
CA GLU A 189 -13.46 10.70 -11.76
C GLU A 189 -13.19 10.15 -10.35
N GLN A 190 -13.13 8.82 -10.22
CA GLN A 190 -12.89 8.11 -8.97
C GLN A 190 -11.42 8.10 -8.53
N LEU A 191 -10.50 8.73 -9.27
CA LEU A 191 -9.06 8.72 -8.97
C LEU A 191 -8.78 9.10 -7.51
N GLY A 192 -9.30 10.25 -7.06
CA GLY A 192 -9.10 10.74 -5.70
C GLY A 192 -9.71 9.84 -4.62
N SER A 193 -10.94 9.34 -4.83
CA SER A 193 -11.59 8.41 -3.88
C SER A 193 -10.91 7.03 -3.81
N SER A 194 -10.26 6.63 -4.90
CA SER A 194 -9.63 5.31 -5.01
C SER A 194 -8.24 5.29 -4.42
N LEU A 195 -7.51 6.41 -4.52
CA LEU A 195 -6.12 6.56 -4.11
C LEU A 195 -5.98 7.54 -2.93
N PRO A 196 -6.33 7.13 -1.70
CA PRO A 196 -6.46 8.01 -0.54
C PRO A 196 -5.14 8.52 0.06
N LYS A 197 -4.00 8.20 -0.57
CA LYS A 197 -2.66 8.63 -0.16
C LYS A 197 -1.91 9.38 -1.26
N LEU A 198 -2.56 9.62 -2.40
CA LEU A 198 -1.91 10.18 -3.58
C LEU A 198 -1.57 11.66 -3.35
N THR A 199 -0.27 11.98 -3.36
CA THR A 199 0.25 13.32 -3.12
C THR A 199 0.94 13.92 -4.35
N GLU A 200 1.37 13.08 -5.29
CA GLU A 200 2.10 13.51 -6.49
C GLU A 200 1.51 12.86 -7.74
N ILE A 201 1.22 13.69 -8.75
CA ILE A 201 0.72 13.24 -10.04
C ILE A 201 1.56 13.90 -11.15
N TYR A 202 2.18 13.09 -11.99
CA TYR A 202 2.93 13.54 -13.17
C TYR A 202 2.21 13.07 -14.43
N LEU A 203 1.74 14.03 -15.23
CA LEU A 203 0.98 13.80 -16.47
C LEU A 203 1.62 14.51 -17.66
N GLY A 204 2.89 14.91 -17.54
CA GLY A 204 3.64 15.57 -18.61
C GLY A 204 3.57 14.82 -19.95
N TYR A 205 3.55 15.54 -21.06
CA TYR A 205 3.55 14.96 -22.40
C TYR A 205 2.38 13.99 -22.65
N ASN A 206 1.17 14.44 -22.35
CA ASN A 206 -0.09 13.74 -22.66
C ASN A 206 -1.00 14.64 -23.53
N SER A 207 -2.30 14.36 -23.61
CA SER A 207 -3.26 15.12 -24.43
C SER A 207 -4.52 15.55 -23.65
N LEU A 208 -4.38 15.84 -22.36
CA LEU A 208 -5.49 16.21 -21.47
C LEU A 208 -6.24 17.48 -21.92
N GLY A 209 -5.57 18.37 -22.63
CA GLY A 209 -6.17 19.60 -23.16
C GLY A 209 -7.22 19.38 -24.26
N LEU A 210 -7.25 18.21 -24.90
CA LEU A 210 -8.17 17.92 -26.00
C LEU A 210 -9.61 17.72 -25.52
N HIS A 211 -9.81 16.93 -24.45
CA HIS A 211 -11.15 16.63 -23.94
C HIS A 211 -11.64 17.60 -22.86
N ARG A 212 -10.73 18.31 -22.20
CA ARG A 212 -11.04 19.27 -21.11
C ARG A 212 -11.92 18.67 -20.00
N ASP A 213 -11.88 17.36 -19.81
CA ASP A 213 -12.59 16.68 -18.73
C ASP A 213 -11.70 16.64 -17.48
N TRP A 214 -12.08 17.46 -16.50
CA TRP A 214 -11.33 17.64 -15.26
C TRP A 214 -12.07 17.12 -14.03
N ARG A 215 -13.11 16.29 -14.19
CA ARG A 215 -13.93 15.81 -13.05
C ARG A 215 -13.11 15.10 -11.96
N TRP A 216 -12.02 14.44 -12.35
CA TRP A 216 -11.11 13.76 -11.43
C TRP A 216 -10.46 14.69 -10.40
N ILE A 217 -10.26 15.98 -10.70
CA ILE A 217 -9.62 16.96 -9.78
C ILE A 217 -10.56 17.42 -8.65
N VAL A 218 -11.86 17.18 -8.79
CA VAL A 218 -12.90 17.73 -7.90
C VAL A 218 -13.03 16.92 -6.60
N ASN A 219 -12.38 15.77 -6.51
CA ASN A 219 -12.48 14.91 -5.36
C ASN A 219 -11.84 15.53 -4.10
N ALA A 220 -12.56 15.45 -2.97
CA ALA A 220 -12.12 16.01 -1.70
C ALA A 220 -10.78 15.44 -1.20
N ASN A 221 -10.44 14.19 -1.53
CA ASN A 221 -9.16 13.62 -1.12
C ASN A 221 -7.99 14.30 -1.83
N LEU A 222 -8.08 14.50 -3.15
CA LEU A 222 -7.02 15.19 -3.91
C LEU A 222 -6.91 16.65 -3.48
N GLN A 223 -8.04 17.32 -3.25
CA GLN A 223 -8.07 18.70 -2.76
C GLN A 223 -7.31 18.90 -1.44
N ASN A 224 -7.33 17.88 -0.57
CA ASN A 224 -6.70 17.94 0.75
C ASN A 224 -5.32 17.29 0.83
N GLN A 225 -4.81 16.64 -0.22
CA GLN A 225 -3.56 15.88 -0.15
C GLN A 225 -2.59 16.13 -1.29
N LEU A 226 -3.07 16.55 -2.46
CA LEU A 226 -2.21 16.70 -3.63
C LEU A 226 -1.25 17.87 -3.44
N ARG A 227 0.05 17.59 -3.54
CA ARG A 227 1.14 18.55 -3.36
C ARG A 227 1.83 18.91 -4.66
N LEU A 228 1.90 17.96 -5.60
CA LEU A 228 2.52 18.16 -6.91
C LEU A 228 1.58 17.68 -8.01
N LEU A 229 1.37 18.57 -8.99
CA LEU A 229 0.64 18.29 -10.21
C LEU A 229 1.45 18.80 -11.40
N ASP A 230 2.00 17.88 -12.18
CA ASP A 230 2.65 18.20 -13.46
C ASP A 230 1.71 17.91 -14.64
N LEU A 231 1.37 18.97 -15.37
CA LEU A 231 0.53 18.98 -16.56
C LEU A 231 1.28 19.54 -17.78
N ARG A 232 2.62 19.60 -17.76
CA ARG A 232 3.40 20.15 -18.88
C ARG A 232 3.10 19.46 -20.21
N SER A 233 3.19 20.19 -21.32
CA SER A 233 3.05 19.62 -22.67
C SER A 233 1.74 18.83 -22.89
N ASN A 234 0.60 19.34 -22.42
CA ASN A 234 -0.71 18.67 -22.53
C ASN A 234 -1.70 19.34 -23.52
N LYS A 235 -1.24 20.35 -24.27
CA LYS A 235 -2.08 21.15 -25.19
C LYS A 235 -3.27 21.82 -24.48
N ILE A 236 -3.16 22.09 -23.17
CA ILE A 236 -4.22 22.71 -22.37
C ILE A 236 -4.36 24.17 -22.75
N SER A 237 -5.57 24.64 -23.02
CA SER A 237 -5.84 26.06 -23.28
C SER A 237 -6.61 26.77 -22.18
N VAL A 238 -7.35 26.02 -21.36
CA VAL A 238 -8.05 26.53 -20.18
C VAL A 238 -7.94 25.48 -19.08
N LEU A 239 -7.49 25.89 -17.89
CA LEU A 239 -7.53 25.09 -16.68
C LEU A 239 -8.90 25.23 -16.01
N PRO A 240 -9.41 24.20 -15.32
CA PRO A 240 -10.71 24.29 -14.65
C PRO A 240 -10.61 25.20 -13.43
N ASP A 241 -11.62 26.03 -13.17
CA ASP A 241 -11.67 26.87 -11.95
C ASP A 241 -11.58 26.03 -10.67
N LYS A 242 -12.05 24.77 -10.71
CA LYS A 242 -11.95 23.84 -9.59
C LYS A 242 -10.51 23.45 -9.22
N LEU A 243 -9.50 23.78 -10.05
CA LEU A 243 -8.09 23.57 -9.73
C LEU A 243 -7.68 24.36 -8.48
N VAL A 244 -8.29 25.53 -8.24
CA VAL A 244 -8.00 26.36 -7.05
C VAL A 244 -8.45 25.70 -5.74
N LYS A 245 -9.21 24.61 -5.81
CA LYS A 245 -9.60 23.81 -4.64
C LYS A 245 -8.50 22.86 -4.18
N LEU A 246 -7.38 22.75 -4.88
CA LEU A 246 -6.22 21.97 -4.43
C LEU A 246 -5.45 22.76 -3.35
N LEU A 247 -5.94 22.69 -2.11
CA LEU A 247 -5.55 23.58 -1.00
C LEU A 247 -4.10 23.42 -0.53
N HIS A 248 -3.48 22.27 -0.82
CA HIS A 248 -2.12 21.93 -0.40
C HIS A 248 -1.16 21.76 -1.58
N LEU A 249 -1.55 22.23 -2.77
CA LEU A 249 -0.73 22.13 -3.96
C LEU A 249 0.43 23.12 -3.91
N VAL A 250 1.64 22.59 -3.78
CA VAL A 250 2.88 23.37 -3.70
C VAL A 250 3.46 23.61 -5.09
N THR A 251 3.34 22.61 -5.98
CA THR A 251 3.91 22.65 -7.32
C THR A 251 2.84 22.37 -8.36
N LEU A 252 2.54 23.38 -9.18
CA LEU A 252 1.75 23.23 -10.40
C LEU A 252 2.64 23.50 -11.60
N ASN A 253 2.97 22.48 -12.39
CA ASN A 253 3.69 22.67 -13.64
C ASN A 253 2.71 22.64 -14.83
N VAL A 254 2.63 23.74 -15.57
CA VAL A 254 1.79 23.88 -16.77
C VAL A 254 2.59 24.37 -17.98
N GLU A 255 3.91 24.21 -17.95
CA GLU A 255 4.83 24.59 -19.02
C GLU A 255 4.43 23.95 -20.36
N ASN A 256 4.75 24.60 -21.49
CA ASN A 256 4.52 24.06 -22.84
C ASN A 256 3.06 23.68 -23.12
N ASN A 257 2.12 24.41 -22.52
CA ASN A 257 0.70 24.37 -22.87
C ASN A 257 0.29 25.58 -23.73
N ARG A 258 -0.98 25.67 -24.08
CA ARG A 258 -1.57 26.72 -24.93
C ARG A 258 -2.50 27.63 -24.12
N LEU A 259 -2.14 27.88 -22.86
CA LEU A 259 -3.00 28.58 -21.91
C LEU A 259 -3.29 30.00 -22.39
N GLN A 260 -4.57 30.30 -22.57
CA GLN A 260 -5.04 31.65 -22.95
C GLN A 260 -5.32 32.52 -21.72
N ARG A 261 -5.65 31.87 -20.60
CA ARG A 261 -5.95 32.48 -19.31
C ARG A 261 -5.70 31.49 -18.19
N LEU A 262 -5.43 32.03 -17.01
CA LEU A 262 -5.39 31.26 -15.77
C LEU A 262 -6.78 31.24 -15.11
N PRO A 263 -7.09 30.22 -14.31
CA PRO A 263 -8.37 30.13 -13.62
C PRO A 263 -8.49 31.24 -12.57
N ASN A 264 -9.72 31.67 -12.30
CA ASN A 264 -9.98 32.71 -11.32
C ASN A 264 -9.53 32.24 -9.93
N GLY A 265 -8.69 33.05 -9.28
CA GLY A 265 -8.19 32.75 -7.94
C GLY A 265 -6.95 31.86 -7.89
N ILE A 266 -6.27 31.61 -9.02
CA ILE A 266 -4.96 30.93 -9.04
C ILE A 266 -3.95 31.60 -8.09
N GLY A 267 -4.00 32.94 -7.96
CA GLY A 267 -3.12 33.71 -7.07
C GLY A 267 -3.42 33.54 -5.58
N PHE A 268 -4.52 32.88 -5.20
CA PHE A 268 -4.84 32.57 -3.80
C PHE A 268 -4.39 31.16 -3.39
N MET A 269 -3.83 30.37 -4.31
CA MET A 269 -3.22 29.09 -3.98
C MET A 269 -1.96 29.34 -3.14
N ARG A 270 -1.81 28.58 -2.05
CA ARG A 270 -0.76 28.76 -1.03
C ARG A 270 0.38 27.77 -1.18
#